data_AF-A0A8T7EJU3-F1
#
_entry.id   AF-A0A8T7EJU3-F1
#
_cell.length_a   1.000
_cell.length_b   1.000
_cell.length_c   1.000
_cell.angle_alpha   90.00
_cell.angle_beta   90.00
_cell.angle_gamma   90.00
#
_symmetry.space_group_name_H-M   'P 1'
#
loop_
_entity.id
_entity.type
_entity.pdbx_description
1 polymer ?
#
loop_
_entity_poly.entity_id
_entity_poly.type
_entity_poly.pdbx_seq_one_letter_code
_entity_poly.pdbx_strand_id
1 'polypeptide(L)'
;MTFLPYLNGERAPFVDPLARAAFIGISPSVGRADLIRAVLEGVVFGYRHVLDALMAEPLERLILTGGATRSGAWCRSSRIFSACPSC
;
A
#
# COMPACT_ATOMS: atom_id res chain seq x y z
N MET A 1 11.03 -5.90 -5.22
CA MET A 1 10.45 -6.73 -4.15
C MET A 1 9.10 -6.15 -3.78
N THR A 2 8.11 -7.01 -3.52
CA THR A 2 6.74 -6.60 -3.19
C THR A 2 6.30 -7.28 -1.90
N PHE A 3 5.48 -6.58 -1.11
CA PHE A 3 4.82 -7.14 0.06
C PHE A 3 3.30 -7.21 -0.18
N LEU A 4 2.71 -8.37 0.04
CA LEU A 4 1.26 -8.54 0.09
C LEU A 4 0.79 -8.27 1.53
N PRO A 5 -0.14 -7.31 1.76
CA PRO A 5 -0.46 -6.83 3.11
C PRO A 5 -1.52 -7.64 3.86
N TYR A 6 -1.85 -8.86 3.40
CA TYR A 6 -2.99 -9.65 3.87
C TYR A 6 -2.72 -10.37 5.20
N LEU A 7 -2.33 -9.65 6.25
CA LEU A 7 -1.99 -10.22 7.56
C LEU A 7 -3.16 -10.98 8.21
N ASN A 8 -4.39 -10.54 7.96
CA ASN A 8 -5.62 -11.07 8.57
C ASN A 8 -6.65 -11.50 7.51
N GLY A 9 -6.19 -11.97 6.34
CA GLY A 9 -7.05 -12.12 5.17
C GLY A 9 -7.30 -10.79 4.45
N GLU A 10 -8.12 -10.83 3.40
CA GLU A 10 -8.52 -9.67 2.63
C GLU A 10 -10.06 -9.59 2.53
N ARG A 11 -10.58 -8.36 2.57
CA ARG A 11 -12.00 -8.04 2.45
C ARG A 11 -12.30 -7.10 1.28
N ALA A 12 -11.29 -6.41 0.75
CA ALA A 12 -11.42 -5.61 -0.46
C ALA A 12 -10.07 -5.52 -1.20
N PRO A 13 -10.05 -5.53 -2.54
CA PRO A 13 -11.21 -5.50 -3.44
C PRO A 13 -11.84 -6.87 -3.67
N PHE A 14 -11.17 -7.95 -3.26
CA PHE A 14 -11.74 -9.30 -3.20
C PHE A 14 -11.87 -9.76 -1.75
N VAL A 15 -12.69 -10.79 -1.53
CA VAL A 15 -12.90 -11.37 -0.21
C VAL A 15 -12.23 -12.73 -0.17
N ASP A 16 -11.16 -12.82 0.61
CA ASP A 16 -10.45 -14.08 0.88
C ASP A 16 -9.97 -14.12 2.33
N PRO A 17 -10.64 -14.86 3.23
CA PRO A 17 -10.22 -15.00 4.63
C PRO A 17 -8.94 -15.82 4.79
N LEU A 18 -8.54 -16.58 3.76
CA LEU A 18 -7.34 -17.41 3.76
C LEU A 18 -6.13 -16.69 3.17
N ALA A 19 -6.30 -15.50 2.59
CA ALA A 19 -5.18 -14.69 2.11
C ALA A 19 -4.16 -14.43 3.24
N ARG A 20 -2.87 -14.50 2.91
CA ARG A 20 -1.76 -14.30 3.86
C ARG A 20 -0.76 -13.30 3.33
N ALA A 21 -0.13 -12.59 4.26
CA ALA A 21 0.95 -11.69 3.93
C ALA A 21 2.15 -12.45 3.38
N ALA A 22 2.84 -11.86 2.41
CA ALA A 22 4.00 -12.48 1.78
C ALA A 22 4.97 -11.42 1.25
N PHE A 23 6.27 -11.70 1.36
CA PHE A 23 7.28 -11.00 0.59
C PHE A 23 7.58 -11.79 -0.68
N ILE A 24 7.57 -11.12 -1.82
CA ILE A 24 7.82 -11.72 -3.13
C ILE A 24 9.05 -11.06 -3.76
N GLY A 25 9.98 -11.89 -4.24
CA GLY A 25 11.21 -11.45 -4.90
C GLY A 25 12.30 -11.00 -3.93
N ILE A 26 12.47 -11.68 -2.80
CA ILE A 26 13.63 -11.50 -1.92
C ILE A 26 14.88 -12.08 -2.59
N SER A 27 16.00 -11.35 -2.50
CA SER A 27 17.34 -11.78 -2.92
C SER A 27 18.38 -11.41 -1.85
N PRO A 28 19.63 -11.93 -1.91
CA PRO A 28 20.65 -11.60 -0.91
C PRO A 28 21.02 -10.12 -0.80
N SER A 29 20.71 -9.30 -1.81
CA SER A 29 20.94 -7.85 -1.78
C SER A 29 19.89 -7.07 -1.00
N VAL A 30 18.79 -7.71 -0.59
CA VAL A 30 17.69 -7.07 0.14
C VAL A 30 18.08 -6.86 1.60
N GLY A 31 18.04 -5.60 2.03
CA GLY A 31 18.29 -5.21 3.41
C GLY A 31 17.01 -4.93 4.20
N ARG A 32 17.19 -4.60 5.48
CA ARG A 32 16.09 -4.20 6.38
C ARG A 32 15.31 -2.98 5.86
N ALA A 33 16.01 -2.01 5.27
CA ALA A 33 15.39 -0.81 4.73
C ALA A 33 14.45 -1.14 3.57
N ASP A 34 14.84 -2.07 2.69
CA ASP A 34 14.02 -2.53 1.57
C ASP A 34 12.77 -3.26 2.05
N LEU A 35 12.90 -4.09 3.10
CA LEU A 35 11.75 -4.78 3.70
C LEU A 35 10.74 -3.81 4.30
N ILE A 36 11.21 -2.81 5.07
CA ILE A 36 10.34 -1.77 5.63
C ILE A 36 9.65 -0.98 4.51
N ARG A 37 10.41 -0.60 3.48
CA ARG A 37 9.86 0.11 2.32
C ARG A 37 8.79 -0.71 1.62
N ALA A 38 9.06 -2.00 1.36
CA ALA A 38 8.10 -2.88 0.70
C ALA A 38 6.82 -3.05 1.52
N VAL A 39 6.90 -3.11 2.85
CA VAL A 39 5.70 -3.13 3.70
C VAL A 39 4.87 -1.86 3.54
N LEU A 40 5.51 -0.68 3.64
CA LEU A 40 4.81 0.60 3.50
C LEU A 40 4.18 0.74 2.11
N GLU A 41 4.94 0.44 1.06
CA GLU A 41 4.44 0.52 -0.32
C GLU A 41 3.35 -0.53 -0.58
N GLY A 42 3.51 -1.77 -0.10
CA GLY A 42 2.54 -2.85 -0.26
C GLY A 42 1.18 -2.53 0.34
N VAL A 43 1.15 -1.91 1.52
CA VAL A 43 -0.11 -1.44 2.14
C VAL A 43 -0.74 -0.31 1.30
N VAL A 44 0.07 0.65 0.84
CA VAL A 44 -0.40 1.74 -0.03
C VAL A 44 -0.96 1.21 -1.36
N PHE A 45 -0.31 0.21 -1.97
CA PHE A 45 -0.82 -0.46 -3.17
C PHE A 45 -2.11 -1.24 -2.91
N GLY A 46 -2.27 -1.84 -1.73
CA GLY A 46 -3.54 -2.45 -1.32
C GLY A 46 -4.69 -1.44 -1.36
N TYR A 47 -4.48 -0.24 -0.78
CA TYR A 47 -5.47 0.84 -0.89
C TYR A 47 -5.70 1.31 -2.33
N ARG A 48 -4.64 1.41 -3.14
CA ARG A 48 -4.78 1.76 -4.56
C ARG A 48 -5.64 0.76 -5.32
N HIS A 49 -5.45 -0.53 -5.08
CA HIS A 49 -6.24 -1.58 -5.72
C HIS A 49 -7.73 -1.49 -5.33
N VAL A 50 -8.03 -1.17 -4.08
CA VAL A 50 -9.40 -0.90 -3.63
C VAL A 50 -9.99 0.32 -4.35
N LEU A 51 -9.23 1.42 -4.45
CA LEU A 51 -9.67 2.63 -5.15
C LEU A 51 -9.93 2.37 -6.64
N ASP A 52 -9.02 1.66 -7.32
CA ASP A 52 -9.18 1.31 -8.74
C ASP A 52 -10.40 0.40 -8.99
N ALA A 53 -10.76 -0.43 -8.01
CA ALA A 53 -11.98 -1.26 -8.09
C ALA A 53 -13.27 -0.48 -7.82
N LEU A 54 -13.20 0.62 -7.05
CA LEU A 54 -14.35 1.42 -6.64
C LEU A 54 -14.64 2.61 -7.55
N MET A 55 -13.61 3.17 -8.19
CA MET A 55 -13.71 4.42 -8.94
C MET A 55 -13.53 4.19 -10.43
N ALA A 56 -14.46 4.70 -11.23
CA ALA A 56 -14.34 4.73 -12.69
C ALA A 56 -13.48 5.91 -13.18
N GLU A 57 -13.41 6.98 -12.38
CA GLU A 57 -12.73 8.24 -12.72
C GLU A 57 -11.47 8.46 -11.87
N PRO A 58 -10.51 9.28 -12.35
CA PRO A 58 -9.28 9.59 -11.62
C PRO A 58 -9.52 10.25 -10.26
N LEU A 59 -8.65 9.93 -9.29
CA LEU A 59 -8.68 10.53 -7.94
C LEU A 59 -8.28 12.03 -8.00
N GLU A 60 -9.22 12.93 -7.72
CA GLU A 60 -8.94 14.38 -7.65
C GLU A 60 -8.23 14.80 -6.34
N ARG A 61 -8.53 14.12 -5.23
CA ARG A 61 -7.98 14.45 -3.92
C ARG A 61 -7.91 13.22 -3.02
N LEU A 62 -6.76 13.02 -2.38
CA LEU A 62 -6.58 12.05 -1.30
C LEU A 62 -6.43 12.78 0.04
N ILE A 63 -7.24 12.42 1.03
CA ILE A 63 -7.11 12.92 2.40
C ILE A 63 -6.61 11.78 3.27
N LEU A 64 -5.41 11.94 3.84
CA LEU A 64 -4.83 10.97 4.77
C LEU A 64 -5.22 11.36 6.20
N THR A 65 -5.79 10.41 6.95
CA THR A 65 -6.15 10.61 8.36
C THR A 65 -5.73 9.40 9.21
N GLY A 66 -5.83 9.53 10.54
CA GLY A 66 -5.48 8.47 11.48
C GLY A 66 -4.01 8.44 11.89
N GLY A 67 -3.64 7.53 12.79
CA GLY A 67 -2.34 7.55 13.47
C GLY A 67 -1.11 7.35 12.57
N ALA A 68 -1.29 6.75 11.38
CA ALA A 68 -0.22 6.47 10.42
C ALA A 68 0.33 7.74 9.76
N THR A 69 -0.46 8.82 9.68
CA THR A 69 -0.06 10.11 9.09
C THR A 69 1.04 10.83 9.87
N ARG A 70 1.28 10.41 11.12
CA ARG A 70 2.41 10.90 11.92
C ARG A 70 3.77 10.41 11.41
N SER A 71 3.78 9.42 10.51
CA SER A 71 5.00 8.89 9.89
C SER A 71 5.28 9.58 8.55
N GLY A 72 6.40 10.33 8.48
CA GLY A 72 6.84 10.91 7.21
C GLY A 72 7.15 9.88 6.12
N ALA A 73 7.54 8.66 6.50
CA ALA A 73 7.75 7.56 5.57
C ALA A 73 6.43 7.06 4.96
N TRP A 74 5.37 6.98 5.78
CA TRP A 74 4.02 6.63 5.30
C TRP A 74 3.51 7.67 4.31
N CYS A 75 3.57 8.96 4.65
CA CYS A 75 3.14 10.04 3.76
C CYS A 75 3.94 10.06 2.45
N ARG A 76 5.24 9.74 2.50
CA ARG A 76 6.08 9.61 1.30
C ARG A 76 5.64 8.44 0.43
N SER A 77 5.32 7.28 1.00
CA SER A 77 4.81 6.13 0.24
C SER A 77 3.45 6.40 -0.40
N SER A 78 2.59 7.21 0.23
CA SER A 78 1.32 7.66 -0.35
C SER A 78 1.47 8.47 -1.64
N ARG A 79 2.68 8.89 -2.02
CA ARG A 79 2.93 9.43 -3.37
C ARG A 79 2.68 8.41 -4.48
N ILE A 80 2.51 7.12 -4.19
CA ILE A 80 2.00 6.15 -5.18
C ILE A 80 0.65 6.61 -5.78
N PHE A 81 -0.12 7.43 -5.06
CA PHE A 81 -1.36 8.03 -5.56
C PHE A 81 -1.16 9.28 -6.44
N SER A 82 0.09 9.74 -6.68
CA SER A 82 0.41 11.08 -7.21
C SER A 82 0.20 11.30 -8.72
N ALA A 83 -0.94 10.86 -9.25
CA ALA A 83 -1.62 11.68 -10.27
C ALA A 83 -2.13 13.02 -9.69
N CYS A 84 -2.06 13.23 -8.35
CA CYS A 84 -2.54 14.41 -7.64
C CYS A 84 -1.38 15.37 -7.25
N PRO A 85 -1.34 16.63 -7.76
CA PRO A 85 -0.23 17.58 -7.53
C PRO A 85 -0.22 18.29 -6.17
N SER A 86 -1.16 18.00 -5.27
CA SER A 86 -1.47 18.85 -4.10
C SER A 86 -1.41 18.13 -2.74
N CYS A 87 -0.70 16.99 -2.67
CA CYS A 87 -0.38 16.32 -1.41
C CYS A 87 0.98 16.77 -0.83
#